data_AF-A0A167DGY9-F1
#
_entry.id   AF-A0A167DGY9-F1
#
_cell.length_a   1.000
_cell.length_b   1.000
_cell.length_c   1.000
_cell.angle_alpha   90.00
_cell.angle_beta   90.00
_cell.angle_gamma   90.00
#
_symmetry.space_group_name_H-M   'P 1'
#
loop_
_entity.id
_entity.type
_entity.pdbx_description
1 polymer ?
#
loop_
_entity_poly.entity_id
_entity_poly.type
_entity_poly.pdbx_seq_one_letter_code
_entity_poly.pdbx_strand_id
1 'polypeptide(L)'
;MDINALHNCFAATLDADINNRRRAELELKEANKAPGFINGCLDIVLEPQVSNGVKAAAAVYLKNRVSGHWMPYDKNATDKIDEGEKPVFRERIIPALIKVSPPIRPVLVSILNSIVSYDYPKQWPELLDVTLKLFQNNDVDSIRCGLTCLLEVARYYRWTSGESRVGLDGVIEIAFAGVLSVGNSLVNENNAAAGEMLRDVLKIYKMASYVSAEPHSLCFHSSDARLERSERSHGVWGGAPAARGRVPPPQKRLELELTLNSNNCP
;
A
#
# COMPACT_ATOMS: atom_id res chain seq x y z
N MET A 1 9.81 5.15 25.78
CA MET A 1 11.06 4.55 25.26
C MET A 1 12.13 5.64 25.22
N ASP A 2 13.39 5.30 25.49
CA ASP A 2 14.51 6.25 25.39
C ASP A 2 15.02 6.34 23.94
N ILE A 3 14.82 7.50 23.32
CA ILE A 3 15.17 7.76 21.91
C ILE A 3 16.69 7.79 21.72
N ASN A 4 17.45 8.26 22.71
CA ASN A 4 18.90 8.38 22.62
C ASN A 4 19.57 7.00 22.65
N ALA A 5 19.08 6.12 23.52
CA ALA A 5 19.51 4.71 23.54
C ALA A 5 19.23 4.04 22.19
N LEU A 6 18.01 4.23 21.65
CA LEU A 6 17.61 3.67 20.37
C LEU A 6 18.48 4.21 19.20
N HIS A 7 18.79 5.50 19.20
CA HIS A 7 19.69 6.11 18.23
C HIS A 7 21.08 5.47 18.26
N ASN A 8 21.65 5.29 19.46
CA ASN A 8 22.97 4.67 19.62
C ASN A 8 22.97 3.21 19.15
N CYS A 9 21.91 2.45 19.40
CA CYS A 9 21.75 1.11 18.86
C CYS A 9 21.70 1.12 17.33
N PHE A 10 20.95 2.02 16.70
CA PHE A 10 20.93 2.13 15.24
C PHE A 10 22.26 2.62 14.64
N ALA A 11 23.02 3.45 15.36
CA ALA A 11 24.37 3.81 14.93
C ALA A 11 25.31 2.59 14.99
N ALA A 12 25.20 1.77 16.04
CA ALA A 12 26.01 0.57 16.22
C ALA A 12 25.70 -0.55 15.21
N THR A 13 24.50 -0.59 14.60
CA THR A 13 24.23 -1.55 13.50
C THR A 13 24.97 -1.22 12.21
N LEU A 14 25.50 0.01 12.09
CA LEU A 14 26.26 0.47 10.93
C LEU A 14 27.78 0.44 11.19
N ASP A 15 28.21 -0.05 12.35
CA ASP A 15 29.62 -0.19 12.71
C ASP A 15 30.33 -1.23 11.81
N ALA A 16 31.62 -1.03 11.60
CA ALA A 16 32.49 -1.96 10.88
C ALA A 16 32.74 -3.25 11.70
N ASP A 17 32.74 -3.16 13.03
CA ASP A 17 32.92 -4.33 13.90
C ASP A 17 31.66 -5.23 13.88
N ILE A 18 31.84 -6.46 13.42
CA ILE A 18 30.81 -7.49 13.32
C ILE A 18 30.19 -7.80 14.69
N ASN A 19 31.00 -7.81 15.77
CA ASN A 19 30.52 -8.16 17.10
C ASN A 19 29.61 -7.04 17.65
N ASN A 20 30.00 -5.78 17.45
CA ASN A 20 29.20 -4.64 17.86
C ASN A 20 27.87 -4.57 17.09
N ARG A 21 27.92 -4.78 15.77
CA ARG A 21 26.72 -4.84 14.92
C ARG A 21 25.75 -5.94 15.35
N ARG A 22 26.24 -7.17 15.56
CA ARG A 22 25.39 -8.29 16.00
C ARG A 22 24.74 -8.02 17.36
N ARG A 23 25.49 -7.44 18.30
CA ARG A 23 24.94 -7.08 19.61
C ARG A 23 23.83 -6.03 19.47
N ALA A 24 24.06 -5.00 18.66
CA ALA A 24 23.06 -3.96 18.40
C ALA A 24 21.80 -4.50 17.70
N GLU A 25 21.94 -5.42 16.75
CA GLU A 25 20.80 -6.08 16.10
C GLU A 25 19.97 -6.92 17.08
N LEU A 26 20.62 -7.63 18.01
CA LEU A 26 19.93 -8.39 19.06
C LEU A 26 19.19 -7.46 20.02
N GLU A 27 19.81 -6.35 20.42
CA GLU A 27 19.19 -5.34 21.28
C GLU A 27 17.99 -4.69 20.61
N LEU A 28 18.11 -4.31 19.32
CA LEU A 28 17.00 -3.78 18.54
C LEU A 28 15.86 -4.78 18.38
N LYS A 29 16.17 -6.07 18.27
CA LYS A 29 15.15 -7.12 18.18
C LYS A 29 14.31 -7.21 19.46
N GLU A 30 14.93 -7.02 20.63
CA GLU A 30 14.21 -6.96 21.90
C GLU A 30 13.48 -5.62 22.08
N ALA A 31 14.11 -4.51 21.72
CA ALA A 31 13.49 -3.18 21.76
C ALA A 31 12.26 -3.06 20.85
N ASN A 32 12.24 -3.77 19.72
CA ASN A 32 11.13 -3.78 18.77
C ASN A 32 9.80 -4.27 19.38
N LYS A 33 9.87 -5.10 20.43
CA LYS A 33 8.70 -5.61 21.15
C LYS A 33 8.13 -4.62 22.15
N ALA A 34 8.94 -3.63 22.57
CA ALA A 34 8.53 -2.68 23.58
C ALA A 34 7.57 -1.61 23.03
N PRO A 35 6.61 -1.14 23.84
CA PRO A 35 5.74 -0.04 23.45
C PRO A 35 6.55 1.24 23.21
N GLY A 36 6.14 1.99 22.20
CA GLY A 36 6.74 3.26 21.78
C GLY A 36 7.84 3.09 20.73
N PHE A 37 8.18 1.86 20.33
CA PHE A 37 9.22 1.60 19.33
C PHE A 37 8.94 2.28 18.00
N ILE A 38 7.69 2.18 17.53
CA ILE A 38 7.27 2.71 16.23
C ILE A 38 7.36 4.23 16.20
N ASN A 39 6.87 4.88 17.26
CA ASN A 39 6.94 6.32 17.42
C ASN A 39 8.39 6.80 17.57
N GLY A 40 9.22 6.10 18.36
CA GLY A 40 10.64 6.42 18.52
C GLY A 40 11.45 6.25 17.22
N CYS A 41 11.15 5.22 16.42
CA CYS A 41 11.74 5.07 15.08
C CYS A 41 11.35 6.24 14.17
N LEU A 42 10.08 6.67 14.21
CA LEU A 42 9.62 7.81 13.42
C LEU A 42 10.31 9.11 13.84
N ASP A 43 10.52 9.31 15.14
CA ASP A 43 11.27 10.46 15.68
C ASP A 43 12.70 10.51 15.11
N ILE A 44 13.41 9.37 15.15
CA ILE A 44 14.79 9.27 14.61
C ILE A 44 14.82 9.54 13.10
N VAL A 45 13.83 9.04 12.35
CA VAL A 45 13.73 9.27 10.90
C VAL A 45 13.55 10.76 10.58
N LEU A 46 12.78 11.48 11.41
CA LEU A 46 12.48 12.89 11.21
C LEU A 46 13.54 13.85 11.78
N GLU A 47 14.39 13.37 12.69
CA GLU A 47 15.39 14.19 13.38
C GLU A 47 16.45 14.74 12.41
N PRO A 48 16.56 16.06 12.19
CA PRO A 48 17.50 16.62 11.21
C PRO A 48 18.97 16.28 11.48
N GLN A 49 19.37 16.21 12.76
CA GLN A 49 20.76 16.01 13.19
C GLN A 49 21.28 14.57 13.02
N VAL A 50 20.38 13.61 12.73
CA VAL A 50 20.75 12.19 12.59
C VAL A 50 21.28 11.91 11.18
N SER A 51 22.31 11.05 11.09
CA SER A 51 22.90 10.65 9.81
C SER A 51 21.91 9.89 8.92
N ASN A 52 22.04 10.05 7.60
CA ASN A 52 21.15 9.38 6.64
C ASN A 52 21.17 7.85 6.74
N GLY A 53 22.31 7.26 7.12
CA GLY A 53 22.43 5.82 7.34
C GLY A 53 21.57 5.34 8.50
N VAL A 54 21.62 6.07 9.63
CA VAL A 54 20.81 5.75 10.81
C VAL A 54 19.31 5.96 10.53
N LYS A 55 18.94 7.03 9.82
CA LYS A 55 17.55 7.25 9.38
C LYS A 55 17.04 6.13 8.49
N ALA A 56 17.86 5.68 7.53
CA ALA A 56 17.48 4.58 6.65
C ALA A 56 17.31 3.26 7.44
N ALA A 57 18.22 2.96 8.37
CA ALA A 57 18.11 1.80 9.24
C ALA A 57 16.82 1.86 10.07
N ALA A 58 16.56 2.97 10.76
CA ALA A 58 15.34 3.16 11.55
C ALA A 58 14.06 3.00 10.71
N ALA A 59 14.03 3.56 9.50
CA ALA A 59 12.88 3.42 8.59
C ALA A 59 12.64 1.97 8.15
N VAL A 60 13.70 1.18 7.91
CA VAL A 60 13.58 -0.24 7.55
C VAL A 60 13.04 -1.06 8.71
N TYR A 61 13.55 -0.85 9.92
CA TYR A 61 13.04 -1.51 11.12
C TYR A 61 11.57 -1.14 11.40
N LEU A 62 11.24 0.14 11.25
CA LEU A 62 9.86 0.64 11.35
C LEU A 62 8.94 -0.07 10.35
N LYS A 63 9.35 -0.17 9.08
CA LYS A 63 8.60 -0.88 8.04
C LYS A 63 8.36 -2.34 8.43
N ASN A 64 9.40 -3.04 8.84
CA ASN A 64 9.30 -4.45 9.18
C ASN A 64 8.36 -4.67 10.38
N ARG A 65 8.39 -3.78 11.37
CA ARG A 65 7.47 -3.83 12.51
C ARG A 65 6.02 -3.62 12.08
N VAL A 66 5.73 -2.56 11.32
CA VAL A 66 4.37 -2.25 10.88
C VAL A 66 3.82 -3.33 9.95
N SER A 67 4.55 -3.73 8.91
CA SER A 67 4.05 -4.72 7.93
C SER A 67 3.77 -6.10 8.55
N GLY A 68 4.50 -6.49 9.61
CA GLY A 68 4.30 -7.79 10.28
C GLY A 68 3.30 -7.78 11.44
N HIS A 69 3.15 -6.66 12.15
CA HIS A 69 2.52 -6.65 13.48
C HIS A 69 1.35 -5.65 13.61
N TRP A 70 1.00 -4.91 12.54
CA TRP A 70 -0.15 -3.99 12.55
C TRP A 70 -1.47 -4.74 12.70
N MET A 71 -1.60 -5.87 12.00
CA MET A 71 -2.69 -6.82 12.15
C MET A 71 -2.12 -8.24 11.96
N PRO A 72 -1.64 -8.89 13.03
CA PRO A 72 -1.09 -10.24 12.92
C PRO A 72 -2.17 -11.23 12.47
N TYR A 73 -1.77 -12.24 11.68
CA TYR A 73 -2.67 -13.30 11.21
C TYR A 73 -3.28 -14.08 12.39
N ASP A 74 -2.46 -14.34 13.41
CA ASP A 74 -2.92 -14.88 14.68
C ASP A 74 -3.39 -13.75 15.60
N LYS A 75 -4.69 -13.74 15.91
CA LYS A 75 -5.30 -12.75 16.82
C LYS A 75 -4.79 -12.86 18.25
N ASN A 76 -4.23 -14.01 18.62
CA ASN A 76 -3.65 -14.26 19.94
C ASN A 76 -2.15 -13.95 19.99
N ALA A 77 -1.56 -13.42 18.90
CA ALA A 77 -0.17 -13.00 18.89
C ALA A 77 0.06 -11.95 20.00
N THR A 78 0.99 -12.27 20.90
CA THR A 78 1.39 -11.40 22.00
C THR A 78 2.28 -10.25 21.54
N ASP A 79 2.87 -10.35 20.35
CA ASP A 79 3.78 -9.36 19.77
C ASP A 79 3.09 -8.38 18.81
N LYS A 80 1.82 -8.06 19.07
CA LYS A 80 1.07 -7.07 18.28
C LYS A 80 1.44 -5.64 18.68
N ILE A 81 1.26 -4.72 17.74
CA ILE A 81 1.38 -3.29 18.03
C ILE A 81 0.26 -2.89 18.98
N ASP A 82 0.60 -2.10 20.00
CA ASP A 82 -0.38 -1.62 20.97
C ASP A 82 -1.48 -0.80 20.28
N GLU A 83 -2.74 -1.08 20.63
CA GLU A 83 -3.90 -0.42 20.00
C GLU A 83 -3.95 1.07 20.35
N GLY A 84 -3.38 1.50 21.49
CA GLY A 84 -3.27 2.90 21.88
C GLY A 84 -2.28 3.69 21.03
N GLU A 85 -1.27 3.04 20.43
CA GLU A 85 -0.25 3.70 19.61
C GLU A 85 -0.67 3.91 18.17
N LYS A 86 -1.55 3.04 17.63
CA LYS A 86 -2.03 3.11 16.26
C LYS A 86 -2.67 4.45 15.87
N PRO A 87 -3.60 5.06 16.64
CA PRO A 87 -4.18 6.36 16.28
C PRO A 87 -3.12 7.46 16.21
N VAL A 88 -2.23 7.52 17.19
CA VAL A 88 -1.12 8.50 17.22
C VAL A 88 -0.22 8.32 16.00
N PHE A 89 0.11 7.08 15.64
CA PHE A 89 0.97 6.82 14.48
C PHE A 89 0.31 7.25 13.16
N ARG A 90 -1.00 7.03 13.01
CA ARG A 90 -1.78 7.45 11.82
C ARG A 90 -1.78 8.96 11.64
N GLU A 91 -1.90 9.72 12.71
CA GLU A 91 -1.84 11.19 12.65
C GLU A 91 -0.44 11.69 12.28
N ARG A 92 0.61 10.95 12.68
CA ARG A 92 2.01 11.36 12.49
C ARG A 92 2.61 10.95 11.16
N ILE A 93 2.16 9.84 10.55
CA ILE A 93 2.75 9.32 9.30
C ILE A 93 2.55 10.28 8.11
N ILE A 94 1.43 11.01 8.06
CA ILE A 94 1.14 11.93 6.97
C ILE A 94 2.07 13.16 7.01
N PRO A 95 2.20 13.91 8.13
CA PRO A 95 3.22 14.96 8.25
C PRO A 95 4.65 14.44 8.06
N ALA A 96 4.93 13.19 8.46
CA ALA A 96 6.25 12.60 8.28
C ALA A 96 6.58 12.40 6.79
N LEU A 97 5.62 11.95 5.98
CA LEU A 97 5.78 11.79 4.53
C LEU A 97 6.11 13.11 3.83
N ILE A 98 5.60 14.24 4.31
CA ILE A 98 5.90 15.57 3.78
C ILE A 98 7.37 15.92 4.05
N LYS A 99 7.83 15.72 5.30
CA LYS A 99 9.14 16.18 5.79
C LYS A 99 10.32 15.26 5.44
N VAL A 100 10.06 13.98 5.15
CA VAL A 100 11.14 12.99 4.99
C VAL A 100 11.95 13.20 3.71
N SER A 101 13.23 12.81 3.74
CA SER A 101 14.12 12.87 2.59
C SER A 101 13.69 11.90 1.46
N PRO A 102 13.98 12.23 0.18
CA PRO A 102 13.54 11.42 -0.97
C PRO A 102 13.90 9.93 -0.93
N PRO A 103 15.09 9.49 -0.45
CA PRO A 103 15.43 8.06 -0.41
C PRO A 103 14.59 7.23 0.57
N ILE A 104 14.11 7.86 1.64
CA ILE A 104 13.38 7.17 2.72
C ILE A 104 11.88 7.21 2.46
N ARG A 105 11.40 8.20 1.68
CA ARG A 105 9.98 8.35 1.31
C ARG A 105 9.33 7.03 0.83
N PRO A 106 9.91 6.23 -0.10
CA PRO A 106 9.31 4.97 -0.54
C PRO A 106 9.08 3.95 0.59
N VAL A 107 9.94 3.97 1.62
CA VAL A 107 9.79 3.11 2.79
C VAL A 107 8.56 3.52 3.60
N LEU A 108 8.37 4.84 3.82
CA LEU A 108 7.18 5.37 4.50
C LEU A 108 5.91 5.14 3.67
N VAL A 109 5.97 5.22 2.34
CA VAL A 109 4.82 4.90 1.48
C VAL A 109 4.42 3.43 1.61
N SER A 110 5.39 2.52 1.73
CA SER A 110 5.10 1.10 1.99
C SER A 110 4.47 0.87 3.36
N ILE A 111 4.86 1.65 4.37
CA ILE A 111 4.24 1.64 5.70
C ILE A 111 2.79 2.13 5.60
N LEU A 112 2.58 3.27 4.95
CA LEU A 112 1.24 3.83 4.72
C LEU A 112 0.34 2.84 4.00
N ASN A 113 0.83 2.20 2.93
CA ASN A 113 0.09 1.17 2.19
C ASN A 113 -0.38 0.03 3.11
N SER A 114 0.51 -0.44 4.00
CA SER A 114 0.18 -1.51 4.95
C SER A 114 -0.96 -1.06 5.87
N ILE A 115 -0.87 0.14 6.44
CA ILE A 115 -1.89 0.67 7.36
C ILE A 115 -3.23 0.88 6.65
N VAL A 116 -3.23 1.51 5.47
CA VAL A 116 -4.44 1.75 4.67
C VAL A 116 -5.11 0.43 4.32
N SER A 117 -4.34 -0.62 4.04
CA SER A 117 -4.90 -1.94 3.69
C SER A 117 -5.69 -2.60 4.81
N TYR A 118 -5.41 -2.27 6.08
CA TYR A 118 -6.08 -2.86 7.23
C TYR A 118 -7.12 -1.92 7.88
N ASP A 119 -6.80 -0.63 8.00
CA ASP A 119 -7.57 0.30 8.83
C ASP A 119 -8.59 1.11 8.01
N TYR A 120 -8.35 1.30 6.72
CA TYR A 120 -9.26 2.06 5.86
C TYR A 120 -10.38 1.15 5.32
N PRO A 121 -11.65 1.63 5.20
CA PRO A 121 -12.17 2.93 5.61
C PRO A 121 -12.70 2.97 7.06
N LYS A 122 -12.85 1.82 7.74
CA LYS A 122 -13.63 1.72 8.99
C LYS A 122 -12.96 2.37 10.19
N GLN A 123 -11.65 2.17 10.36
CA GLN A 123 -10.90 2.69 11.51
C GLN A 123 -10.23 4.02 11.21
N TRP A 124 -10.07 4.37 9.93
CA TRP A 124 -9.44 5.63 9.50
C TRP A 124 -10.22 6.35 8.39
N PRO A 125 -11.47 6.78 8.65
CA PRO A 125 -12.29 7.48 7.65
C PRO A 125 -11.73 8.86 7.26
N GLU A 126 -11.07 9.53 8.20
CA GLU A 126 -10.55 10.91 8.05
C GLU A 126 -9.41 11.03 7.01
N LEU A 127 -8.84 9.92 6.55
CA LEU A 127 -7.73 9.91 5.60
C LEU A 127 -8.06 10.67 4.30
N LEU A 128 -9.31 10.56 3.83
CA LEU A 128 -9.74 11.26 2.62
C LEU A 128 -9.78 12.77 2.85
N ASP A 129 -10.36 13.22 3.97
CA ASP A 129 -10.44 14.64 4.32
C ASP A 129 -9.05 15.27 4.49
N VAL A 130 -8.12 14.53 5.13
CA VAL A 130 -6.72 14.95 5.24
C VAL A 130 -6.08 15.07 3.85
N THR A 131 -6.34 14.12 2.96
CA THR A 131 -5.82 14.14 1.58
C THR A 131 -6.31 15.38 0.81
N LEU A 132 -7.58 15.76 0.96
CA LEU A 132 -8.14 16.95 0.31
C LEU A 132 -7.51 18.24 0.84
N LYS A 133 -7.29 18.33 2.16
CA LYS A 133 -6.59 19.48 2.76
C LYS A 133 -5.17 19.63 2.22
N LEU A 134 -4.47 18.52 1.96
CA LEU A 134 -3.12 18.56 1.38
C LEU A 134 -3.09 19.18 -0.02
N PHE A 135 -4.14 18.99 -0.83
CA PHE A 135 -4.24 19.64 -2.14
C PHE A 135 -4.47 21.15 -2.05
N GLN A 136 -5.05 21.64 -0.95
CA GLN A 136 -5.31 23.07 -0.75
C GLN A 136 -4.07 23.85 -0.29
N ASN A 137 -3.08 23.19 0.30
CA ASN A 137 -1.91 23.84 0.92
C ASN A 137 -0.95 24.52 -0.07
N ASN A 138 -1.17 24.43 -1.38
CA ASN A 138 -0.38 25.02 -2.47
C ASN A 138 1.15 24.81 -2.36
N ASP A 139 1.56 23.76 -1.64
CA ASP A 139 2.94 23.36 -1.41
C ASP A 139 3.20 22.05 -2.16
N VAL A 140 4.31 21.99 -2.88
CA VAL A 140 4.67 20.85 -3.74
C VAL A 140 4.79 19.56 -2.94
N ASP A 141 5.38 19.61 -1.75
CA ASP A 141 5.55 18.43 -0.90
C ASP A 141 4.23 17.94 -0.32
N SER A 142 3.36 18.88 0.08
CA SER A 142 1.99 18.60 0.51
C SER A 142 1.15 17.98 -0.61
N ILE A 143 1.16 18.56 -1.81
CA ILE A 143 0.44 18.04 -2.98
C ILE A 143 0.93 16.63 -3.34
N ARG A 144 2.25 16.42 -3.39
CA ARG A 144 2.86 15.11 -3.65
C ARG A 144 2.44 14.09 -2.59
N CYS A 145 2.39 14.48 -1.32
CA CYS A 145 1.89 13.64 -0.24
C CYS A 145 0.40 13.30 -0.44
N GLY A 146 -0.43 14.28 -0.80
CA GLY A 146 -1.86 14.07 -1.11
C GLY A 146 -2.06 13.07 -2.25
N LEU A 147 -1.33 13.21 -3.37
CA LEU A 147 -1.39 12.28 -4.49
C LEU A 147 -1.00 10.86 -4.06
N THR A 148 0.02 10.74 -3.21
CA THR A 148 0.46 9.44 -2.66
C THR A 148 -0.62 8.81 -1.78
N CYS A 149 -1.25 9.59 -0.89
CA CYS A 149 -2.32 9.09 -0.02
C CYS A 149 -3.52 8.60 -0.86
N LEU A 150 -3.92 9.39 -1.86
CA LEU A 150 -5.00 9.03 -2.75
C LEU A 150 -4.69 7.78 -3.59
N LEU A 151 -3.44 7.61 -4.03
CA LEU A 151 -3.00 6.39 -4.71
C LEU A 151 -3.11 5.15 -3.83
N GLU A 152 -2.78 5.26 -2.54
CA GLU A 152 -2.89 4.13 -1.63
C GLU A 152 -4.35 3.79 -1.30
N VAL A 153 -5.23 4.80 -1.19
CA VAL A 153 -6.69 4.59 -1.11
C VAL A 153 -7.22 3.94 -2.39
N ALA A 154 -6.80 4.41 -3.57
CA ALA A 154 -7.21 3.81 -4.84
C ALA A 154 -6.70 2.36 -4.97
N ARG A 155 -5.51 2.07 -4.44
CA ARG A 155 -4.94 0.71 -4.43
C ARG A 155 -5.72 -0.23 -3.51
N TYR A 156 -6.20 0.26 -2.37
CA TYR A 156 -7.07 -0.50 -1.47
C TYR A 156 -8.29 -1.04 -2.20
N TYR A 157 -8.94 -0.21 -3.02
CA TYR A 157 -10.12 -0.60 -3.80
C TYR A 157 -9.83 -1.37 -5.10
N ARG A 158 -8.57 -1.50 -5.51
CA ARG A 158 -8.18 -2.11 -6.79
C ARG A 158 -8.73 -3.53 -6.99
N TRP A 159 -8.82 -4.30 -5.90
CA TRP A 159 -9.24 -5.70 -5.94
C TRP A 159 -10.66 -5.92 -5.40
N THR A 160 -11.39 -4.84 -5.11
CA THR A 160 -12.68 -4.93 -4.43
C THR A 160 -13.82 -4.81 -5.43
N SER A 161 -14.74 -5.78 -5.38
CA SER A 161 -15.94 -5.85 -6.24
C SER A 161 -17.22 -5.69 -5.41
N GLY A 162 -18.32 -5.30 -6.06
CA GLY A 162 -19.62 -5.13 -5.39
C GLY A 162 -19.72 -3.86 -4.53
N GLU A 163 -20.30 -3.95 -3.32
CA GLU A 163 -20.61 -2.80 -2.44
C GLU A 163 -19.40 -1.91 -2.10
N SER A 164 -18.20 -2.47 -2.07
CA SER A 164 -16.98 -1.69 -1.82
C SER A 164 -16.61 -0.76 -2.98
N ARG A 165 -17.19 -0.94 -4.18
CA ARG A 165 -17.03 0.01 -5.30
C ARG A 165 -17.72 1.34 -5.03
N VAL A 166 -18.85 1.33 -4.33
CA VAL A 166 -19.56 2.56 -3.94
C VAL A 166 -18.64 3.46 -3.11
N GLY A 167 -17.78 2.85 -2.28
CA GLY A 167 -16.76 3.58 -1.54
C GLY A 167 -15.71 4.25 -2.45
N LEU A 168 -15.29 3.57 -3.52
CA LEU A 168 -14.37 4.15 -4.51
C LEU A 168 -15.04 5.27 -5.32
N ASP A 169 -16.30 5.09 -5.74
CA ASP A 169 -17.03 6.09 -6.51
C ASP A 169 -17.18 7.39 -5.71
N GLY A 170 -17.47 7.30 -4.41
CA GLY A 170 -17.49 8.46 -3.51
C GLY A 170 -16.11 9.12 -3.37
N VAL A 171 -15.03 8.34 -3.28
CA VAL A 171 -13.65 8.89 -3.26
C VAL A 171 -13.35 9.61 -4.57
N ILE A 172 -13.75 9.06 -5.72
CA ILE A 172 -13.56 9.65 -7.05
C ILE A 172 -14.31 10.97 -7.14
N GLU A 173 -15.61 10.99 -6.81
CA GLU A 173 -16.46 12.17 -6.89
C GLU A 173 -15.88 13.36 -6.10
N ILE A 174 -15.32 13.07 -4.92
CA ILE A 174 -14.76 14.10 -4.04
C ILE A 174 -13.34 14.52 -4.46
N ALA A 175 -12.47 13.56 -4.81
CA ALA A 175 -11.05 13.83 -5.00
C ALA A 175 -10.68 14.26 -6.43
N PHE A 176 -11.48 13.91 -7.45
CA PHE A 176 -11.10 14.10 -8.85
C PHE A 176 -10.95 15.57 -9.25
N ALA A 177 -11.81 16.45 -8.74
CA ALA A 177 -11.69 17.87 -9.02
C ALA A 177 -10.33 18.42 -8.54
N GLY A 178 -9.89 18.01 -7.35
CA GLY A 178 -8.57 18.38 -6.80
C GLY A 178 -7.42 17.83 -7.64
N VAL A 179 -7.49 16.54 -8.01
CA VAL A 179 -6.48 15.89 -8.85
C VAL A 179 -6.40 16.52 -10.24
N LEU A 180 -7.52 16.89 -10.84
CA LEU A 180 -7.58 17.58 -12.12
C LEU A 180 -6.92 18.96 -12.03
N SER A 181 -7.25 19.73 -10.98
CA SER A 181 -6.67 21.04 -10.75
C SER A 181 -5.14 20.97 -10.67
N VAL A 182 -4.62 20.00 -9.90
CA VAL A 182 -3.17 19.74 -9.81
C VAL A 182 -2.58 19.31 -11.15
N GLY A 183 -3.26 18.45 -11.90
CA GLY A 183 -2.81 18.05 -13.24
C GLY A 183 -2.68 19.24 -14.21
N ASN A 184 -3.68 20.13 -14.20
CA ASN A 184 -3.69 21.33 -15.05
C ASN A 184 -2.61 22.34 -14.67
N SER A 185 -2.27 22.47 -13.38
CA SER A 185 -1.17 23.36 -12.97
C SER A 185 0.20 22.81 -13.39
N LEU A 186 0.38 21.49 -13.32
CA LEU A 186 1.67 20.84 -13.58
C LEU A 186 1.98 20.62 -15.07
N VAL A 187 0.98 20.62 -15.96
CA VAL A 187 1.17 20.24 -17.38
C VAL A 187 2.16 21.14 -18.14
N ASN A 188 2.29 22.40 -17.71
CA ASN A 188 3.18 23.38 -18.33
C ASN A 188 4.52 23.52 -17.58
N GLU A 189 4.73 22.76 -16.51
CA GLU A 189 5.96 22.80 -15.73
C GLU A 189 7.01 21.82 -16.27
N ASN A 190 8.21 22.32 -16.55
CA ASN A 190 9.31 21.53 -17.13
C ASN A 190 10.29 20.96 -16.07
N ASN A 191 9.81 20.68 -14.85
CA ASN A 191 10.65 20.14 -13.78
C ASN A 191 10.40 18.64 -13.55
N ALA A 192 11.43 17.92 -13.10
CA ALA A 192 11.33 16.46 -12.92
C ALA A 192 10.29 16.06 -11.86
N ALA A 193 10.13 16.86 -10.80
CA ALA A 193 9.16 16.62 -9.73
C ALA A 193 7.70 16.74 -10.24
N ALA A 194 7.41 17.70 -11.11
CA ALA A 194 6.14 17.89 -11.78
C ALA A 194 5.84 16.70 -12.70
N GLY A 195 6.84 16.19 -13.43
CA GLY A 195 6.70 14.97 -14.22
C GLY A 195 6.34 13.74 -13.37
N GLU A 196 6.96 13.58 -12.20
CA GLU A 196 6.62 12.50 -11.25
C GLU A 196 5.19 12.65 -10.73
N MET A 197 4.79 13.85 -10.31
CA MET A 197 3.43 14.12 -9.83
C MET A 197 2.39 13.94 -10.94
N LEU A 198 2.67 14.38 -12.16
CA LEU A 198 1.77 14.19 -13.31
C LEU A 198 1.60 12.71 -13.64
N ARG A 199 2.67 11.91 -13.54
CA ARG A 199 2.58 10.45 -13.66
C ARG A 199 1.65 9.87 -12.59
N ASP A 200 1.69 10.36 -11.36
CA ASP A 200 0.83 9.91 -10.27
C ASP A 200 -0.63 10.34 -10.47
N VAL A 201 -0.88 11.55 -10.95
CA VAL A 201 -2.19 12.01 -11.42
C VAL A 201 -2.76 11.04 -12.46
N LEU A 202 -1.99 10.72 -13.50
CA LEU A 202 -2.42 9.78 -14.55
C LEU A 202 -2.69 8.38 -14.01
N LYS A 203 -1.91 7.90 -13.03
CA LYS A 203 -2.18 6.62 -12.37
C LYS A 203 -3.52 6.65 -11.60
N ILE A 204 -3.83 7.73 -10.90
CA ILE A 204 -5.11 7.88 -10.17
C ILE A 204 -6.28 7.79 -11.16
N TYR A 205 -6.23 8.57 -12.25
CA TYR A 205 -7.24 8.50 -13.31
C TYR A 205 -7.36 7.10 -13.91
N LYS A 206 -6.22 6.46 -14.21
CA LYS A 206 -6.19 5.09 -14.71
C LYS A 206 -6.91 4.14 -13.75
N MET A 207 -6.65 4.21 -12.44
CA MET A 207 -7.30 3.30 -11.49
C MET A 207 -8.82 3.49 -11.47
N ALA A 208 -9.31 4.73 -11.55
CA ALA A 208 -10.75 4.98 -11.62
C ALA A 208 -11.39 4.45 -12.91
N SER A 209 -10.75 4.67 -14.06
CA SER A 209 -11.29 4.23 -15.35
C SER A 209 -11.26 2.71 -15.51
N TYR A 210 -10.19 2.05 -15.07
CA TYR A 210 -10.09 0.58 -15.15
C TYR A 210 -11.08 -0.12 -14.22
N VAL A 211 -11.37 0.47 -13.06
CA VAL A 211 -12.38 -0.09 -12.15
C VAL A 211 -13.81 0.14 -12.69
N SER A 212 -14.05 1.26 -13.38
CA SER A 212 -15.32 1.54 -14.06
C SER A 212 -15.60 0.62 -15.24
N ALA A 213 -14.55 0.02 -15.84
CA ALA A 213 -14.63 -0.76 -17.08
C ALA A 213 -14.77 -2.28 -16.90
N GLU A 214 -15.17 -2.78 -15.72
CA GLU A 214 -15.52 -4.20 -15.57
C GLU A 214 -16.90 -4.56 -16.18
N PRO A 215 -17.06 -5.82 -16.66
CA PRO A 215 -17.55 -6.07 -18.01
C PRO A 215 -19.06 -6.36 -18.04
N HIS A 216 -19.88 -5.32 -18.13
CA HIS A 216 -21.22 -5.46 -18.76
C HIS A 216 -21.38 -4.63 -20.03
N SER A 217 -20.42 -3.75 -20.33
CA SER A 217 -20.47 -2.84 -21.48
C SER A 217 -19.57 -3.25 -22.65
N LEU A 218 -18.89 -4.40 -22.58
CA LEU A 218 -18.20 -5.03 -23.71
C LEU A 218 -18.94 -6.28 -24.22
N CYS A 219 -20.27 -6.33 -24.07
CA CYS A 219 -21.08 -7.06 -25.05
C CYS A 219 -21.07 -6.22 -26.34
N PHE A 220 -19.98 -6.34 -27.11
CA PHE A 220 -20.07 -6.12 -28.54
C PHE A 220 -21.19 -7.06 -29.01
N HIS A 221 -22.35 -6.48 -29.33
CA HIS A 221 -23.27 -7.12 -30.25
C HIS A 221 -22.46 -7.41 -31.51
N SER A 222 -22.06 -8.67 -31.69
CA SER A 222 -21.59 -9.16 -32.97
C SER A 222 -22.78 -9.14 -33.92
N SER A 223 -23.06 -7.97 -34.47
CA SER A 223 -23.89 -7.82 -35.65
C SER A 223 -23.19 -8.54 -36.80
N ASP A 224 -23.69 -9.73 -37.09
CA ASP A 224 -23.98 -10.22 -38.43
C ASP A 224 -22.90 -9.92 -39.50
N ALA A 225 -21.89 -10.80 -39.56
CA ALA A 225 -21.09 -10.99 -40.76
C ALA A 225 -21.26 -12.44 -41.22
N ARG A 226 -22.35 -12.64 -41.96
CA ARG A 226 -22.61 -13.73 -42.89
C ARG A 226 -21.34 -14.10 -43.66
N LEU A 227 -20.76 -15.25 -43.35
CA LEU A 227 -19.93 -16.02 -44.27
C LEU A 227 -20.48 -17.45 -44.32
N GLU A 228 -21.22 -17.71 -45.39
CA GLU A 228 -21.58 -19.05 -45.81
C GLU A 228 -20.34 -19.82 -46.28
N ARG A 229 -20.14 -21.00 -45.71
CA ARG A 229 -19.67 -22.25 -46.38
C ARG A 229 -19.90 -23.38 -45.36
N SER A 230 -20.90 -24.25 -45.57
CA SER A 230 -20.72 -25.52 -46.32
C SER A 230 -19.54 -26.30 -45.73
N GLU A 231 -19.68 -27.41 -45.01
CA GLU A 231 -20.60 -28.54 -45.13
C GLU A 231 -20.30 -29.51 -43.96
N ARG A 232 -21.29 -30.35 -43.59
CA ARG A 232 -21.16 -31.77 -43.15
C ARG A 232 -20.20 -32.07 -41.96
N SER A 233 -20.57 -32.79 -40.89
CA SER A 233 -21.58 -33.85 -40.74
C SER A 233 -21.51 -34.45 -39.32
N HIS A 234 -22.61 -35.11 -38.93
CA HIS A 234 -22.73 -36.24 -37.97
C HIS A 234 -22.47 -36.06 -36.46
N GLY A 235 -23.50 -36.42 -35.68
CA GLY A 235 -23.38 -37.14 -34.40
C GLY A 235 -23.74 -36.30 -33.16
N VAL A 236 -24.98 -36.30 -32.65
CA VAL A 236 -25.60 -37.30 -31.74
C VAL A 236 -25.13 -37.16 -30.27
N TRP A 237 -26.08 -36.68 -29.42
CA TRP A 237 -26.28 -36.88 -27.96
C TRP A 237 -25.31 -36.15 -27.02
N GLY A 238 -25.68 -35.58 -25.86
CA GLY A 238 -26.93 -35.46 -25.11
C GLY A 238 -26.61 -34.92 -23.69
N GLY A 239 -27.57 -34.31 -23.00
CA GLY A 239 -27.69 -34.36 -21.54
C GLY A 239 -26.89 -33.41 -20.63
N ALA A 240 -27.63 -32.45 -20.06
CA ALA A 240 -27.62 -31.98 -18.65
C ALA A 240 -26.57 -30.93 -18.14
N PRO A 241 -26.95 -30.13 -17.11
CA PRO A 241 -26.41 -28.79 -16.90
C PRO A 241 -25.59 -28.59 -15.60
N ALA A 242 -24.88 -27.46 -15.57
CA ALA A 242 -24.56 -26.62 -14.41
C ALA A 242 -23.72 -27.20 -13.25
N ALA A 243 -22.45 -26.77 -13.19
CA ALA A 243 -21.75 -26.50 -11.93
C ALA A 243 -20.84 -25.27 -12.10
N ARG A 244 -21.34 -24.09 -11.69
CA ARG A 244 -20.50 -22.88 -11.52
C ARG A 244 -19.65 -23.05 -10.27
N GLY A 245 -18.41 -23.52 -10.43
CA GLY A 245 -17.38 -23.38 -9.41
C GLY A 245 -16.89 -21.93 -9.35
N ARG A 246 -17.07 -21.27 -8.20
CA ARG A 246 -16.47 -19.96 -7.92
C ARG A 246 -14.94 -20.12 -7.88
N VAL A 247 -14.25 -19.29 -8.65
CA VAL A 247 -12.78 -19.15 -8.57
C VAL A 247 -12.44 -18.41 -7.26
N PRO A 248 -11.60 -18.97 -6.38
CA PRO A 248 -11.17 -18.27 -5.17
C PRO A 248 -10.10 -17.20 -5.47
N PRO A 249 -10.06 -16.08 -4.70
CA PRO A 249 -9.11 -14.98 -4.90
C PRO A 249 -7.65 -15.36 -4.57
N PRO A 250 -6.66 -14.64 -5.11
CA PRO A 250 -5.27 -15.08 -5.19
C PRO A 250 -4.50 -14.78 -3.90
N GLN A 251 -4.77 -15.55 -2.85
CA GLN A 251 -3.89 -15.66 -1.68
C GLN A 251 -3.74 -17.12 -1.19
N LYS A 252 -4.29 -18.10 -1.91
CA LYS A 252 -4.20 -19.54 -1.60
C LYS A 252 -3.52 -20.39 -2.69
N ARG A 253 -2.45 -19.87 -3.32
CA ARG A 253 -1.68 -20.64 -4.33
C ARG A 253 -0.30 -21.11 -3.87
N LEU A 254 0.10 -20.82 -2.63
CA LEU A 254 1.42 -21.22 -2.09
C LEU A 254 1.37 -22.40 -1.11
N GLU A 255 0.19 -22.86 -0.67
CA GLU A 255 0.06 -24.01 0.26
C GLU A 255 -0.41 -25.31 -0.40
N LEU A 256 -0.65 -25.34 -1.73
CA LEU A 256 -1.03 -26.55 -2.46
C LEU A 256 0.13 -27.19 -3.25
N GLU A 257 1.29 -26.54 -3.33
CA GLU A 257 2.49 -27.12 -3.95
C GLU A 257 3.49 -27.73 -2.95
N LEU A 258 3.25 -27.61 -1.64
CA LEU A 258 4.14 -28.16 -0.59
C LEU A 258 3.64 -29.45 0.07
N THR A 259 2.44 -29.95 -0.26
CA THR A 259 1.91 -31.23 0.25
C THR A 259 1.85 -32.36 -0.79
N LEU A 260 2.33 -32.13 -2.02
CA LEU A 260 2.31 -33.14 -3.10
C LEU A 260 3.68 -33.71 -3.46
N ASN A 261 4.75 -33.32 -2.76
CA ASN A 261 6.12 -33.75 -3.06
C ASN A 261 6.80 -34.62 -1.98
N SER A 262 6.05 -35.21 -1.04
CA SER A 262 6.61 -36.16 -0.05
C SER A 262 6.20 -37.62 -0.25
N ASN A 263 5.42 -37.96 -1.28
CA ASN A 263 4.99 -39.34 -1.53
C ASN A 263 5.31 -39.75 -2.96
N ASN A 264 6.58 -40.08 -3.21
CA ASN A 264 7.00 -41.11 -4.17
C ASN A 264 8.52 -41.23 -4.19
N CYS A 265 9.04 -42.22 -3.48
CA CYS A 265 10.09 -43.12 -4.00
C CYS A 265 10.10 -44.40 -3.14
N PRO A 266 10.06 -45.59 -3.75
CA PRO A 266 10.52 -46.83 -3.09
C PRO A 266 12.04 -46.82 -2.89
#